data_AF-A0A917D9V0-F1
#
_entry.id   AF-A0A917D9V0-F1
#
_cell.length_a   1.000
_cell.length_b   1.000
_cell.length_c   1.000
_cell.angle_alpha   90.00
_cell.angle_beta   90.00
_cell.angle_gamma   90.00
#
_symmetry.space_group_name_H-M   'P 1'
#
loop_
_entity.id
_entity.type
_entity.pdbx_description
1 polymer ?
#
loop_
_entity_poly.entity_id
_entity_poly.type
_entity_poly.pdbx_seq_one_letter_code
_entity_poly.pdbx_strand_id
1 'polypeptide(L)'
;MRFIFTFLSLFWFGICCAQDGISLEKVVKADFDGNGFEDVAYYTQEKSEEFDTVQIEVYFYGIEGITHEVKSEKIIFNKSESEDHLLCYSFTFSENTLNLIFTKNKINYYWFFEYNDNDFELLYYGESERTDDFQKFRYLNLKASKLAVSQLKKDATEWETVSLPFTVITIPTLNAFKGYEVKWTK
;
A
#
# COMPACT_ATOMS: atom_id res chain seq x y z
N MET A 1 -2.80 4.97 63.11
CA MET A 1 -3.08 6.25 62.41
C MET A 1 -3.79 5.94 61.09
N ARG A 2 -5.05 6.41 61.01
CA ARG A 2 -5.87 6.76 59.83
C ARG A 2 -5.76 6.01 58.49
N PHE A 3 -6.89 5.37 58.15
CA PHE A 3 -7.48 5.14 56.82
C PHE A 3 -7.65 6.44 55.99
N ILE A 4 -7.67 6.32 54.64
CA ILE A 4 -8.53 6.99 53.60
C ILE A 4 -8.04 6.45 52.23
N PHE A 5 -8.75 5.58 51.50
CA PHE A 5 -9.90 5.80 50.57
C PHE A 5 -9.57 6.53 49.25
N THR A 6 -9.48 5.75 48.16
CA THR A 6 -10.26 5.83 46.89
C THR A 6 -10.02 6.97 45.88
N PHE A 7 -10.23 6.58 44.60
CA PHE A 7 -10.29 7.34 43.33
C PHE A 7 -8.91 7.73 42.75
N LEU A 8 -8.49 7.21 41.60
CA LEU A 8 -9.14 7.44 40.31
C LEU A 8 -8.91 6.25 39.36
N SER A 9 -9.97 5.47 39.13
CA SER A 9 -10.19 4.79 37.85
C SER A 9 -10.25 5.83 36.72
N LEU A 10 -9.95 5.38 35.50
CA LEU A 10 -10.08 6.11 34.22
C LEU A 10 -8.90 7.04 33.92
N PHE A 11 -7.90 6.52 33.21
CA PHE A 11 -7.37 7.21 32.03
C PHE A 11 -6.67 6.20 31.10
N TRP A 12 -7.31 5.05 30.88
CA TRP A 12 -7.00 4.14 29.78
C TRP A 12 -8.13 4.25 28.75
N PHE A 13 -8.22 5.43 28.16
CA PHE A 13 -8.85 5.70 26.86
C PHE A 13 -8.26 7.03 26.45
N GLY A 14 -7.01 7.01 26.01
CA GLY A 14 -6.53 8.03 25.08
C GLY A 14 -7.34 7.83 23.81
N ILE A 15 -8.51 8.47 23.78
CA ILE A 15 -9.36 8.58 22.61
C ILE A 15 -8.48 9.22 21.53
N CYS A 16 -8.00 8.40 20.60
CA CYS A 16 -7.50 8.90 19.33
C CYS A 16 -8.74 9.34 18.55
N CYS A 17 -9.26 10.52 18.89
CA CYS A 17 -10.11 11.26 17.97
C CYS A 17 -9.20 11.54 16.77
N ALA A 18 -9.39 10.79 15.68
CA ALA A 18 -8.80 11.17 14.41
C ALA A 18 -9.38 12.55 14.07
N GLN A 19 -8.55 13.58 14.20
CA GLN A 19 -8.85 14.90 13.70
C GLN A 19 -8.83 14.81 12.17
N ASP A 20 -9.81 15.39 11.49
CA ASP A 20 -9.75 15.51 10.03
C ASP A 20 -8.41 16.14 9.62
N GLY A 21 -7.72 15.51 8.65
CA GLY A 21 -6.43 15.98 8.16
C GLY A 21 -5.16 15.34 8.77
N ILE A 22 -5.22 14.18 9.43
CA ILE A 22 -3.99 13.45 9.80
C ILE A 22 -3.23 13.03 8.54
N SER A 23 -2.09 13.66 8.30
CA SER A 23 -1.03 13.19 7.42
C SER A 23 -0.22 12.13 8.16
N LEU A 24 -0.32 10.86 7.76
CA LEU A 24 0.67 9.85 8.17
C LEU A 24 1.84 9.92 7.19
N GLU A 25 2.96 10.45 7.68
CA GLU A 25 4.21 10.50 6.91
C GLU A 25 5.11 9.34 7.29
N LYS A 26 5.51 8.55 6.29
CA LYS A 26 6.57 7.55 6.43
C LYS A 26 7.67 7.90 5.44
N VAL A 27 8.92 7.79 5.90
CA VAL A 27 10.10 8.11 5.10
C VAL A 27 10.95 6.86 5.00
N VAL A 28 11.40 6.54 3.79
CA VAL A 28 12.40 5.50 3.52
C VAL A 28 13.53 6.11 2.70
N LYS A 29 14.74 5.59 2.89
CA LYS A 29 15.94 6.07 2.24
C LYS A 29 16.75 4.93 1.66
N ALA A 30 17.24 5.09 0.44
CA ALA A 30 18.03 4.11 -0.29
C ALA A 30 18.62 4.73 -1.56
N ASP A 31 19.57 4.07 -2.21
CA ASP A 31 20.06 4.43 -3.54
C ASP A 31 19.18 3.71 -4.59
N PHE A 32 18.09 4.34 -5.03
CA PHE A 32 17.09 3.69 -5.90
C PHE A 32 17.62 3.55 -7.32
N ASP A 33 18.33 4.57 -7.82
CA ASP A 33 18.83 4.63 -9.19
C ASP A 33 20.25 4.05 -9.36
N GLY A 34 20.89 3.66 -8.26
CA GLY A 34 22.22 3.03 -8.25
C GLY A 34 23.34 4.02 -8.57
N ASN A 35 23.11 5.33 -8.41
CA ASN A 35 24.09 6.37 -8.69
C ASN A 35 25.12 6.55 -7.56
N GLY A 36 24.97 5.82 -6.45
CA GLY A 36 25.86 5.88 -5.28
C GLY A 36 25.47 6.91 -4.23
N PHE A 37 24.33 7.59 -4.38
CA PHE A 37 23.80 8.59 -3.44
C PHE A 37 22.48 8.12 -2.83
N GLU A 38 22.21 8.52 -1.58
CA GLU A 38 20.97 8.16 -0.88
C GLU A 38 19.80 9.01 -1.38
N ASP A 39 18.84 8.38 -2.03
CA ASP A 39 17.53 8.90 -2.39
C ASP A 39 16.54 8.82 -1.21
N VAL A 40 15.45 9.59 -1.28
CA VAL A 40 14.42 9.62 -0.24
C VAL A 40 13.04 9.45 -0.83
N ALA A 41 12.28 8.47 -0.32
CA ALA A 41 10.87 8.31 -0.64
C ALA A 41 9.97 8.64 0.56
N TYR A 42 8.93 9.42 0.30
CA TYR A 42 7.90 9.82 1.23
C TYR A 42 6.60 9.12 0.87
N TYR A 43 5.94 8.63 1.91
CA TYR A 43 4.55 8.21 1.85
C TYR A 43 3.73 9.16 2.70
N THR A 44 2.68 9.71 2.11
CA THR A 44 1.72 10.58 2.78
C THR A 44 0.33 9.99 2.65
N GLN A 45 -0.35 9.82 3.79
CA GLN A 45 -1.76 9.45 3.82
C GLN A 45 -2.59 10.60 4.34
N GLU A 46 -3.58 11.06 3.58
CA GLU A 46 -4.55 12.06 4.07
C GLU A 46 -5.92 11.43 4.22
N LYS A 47 -6.67 11.91 5.21
CA LYS A 47 -8.06 11.51 5.47
C LYS A 47 -8.94 12.75 5.63
N SER A 48 -10.06 12.78 4.92
CA SER A 48 -11.12 13.79 5.03
C SER A 48 -12.50 13.13 5.10
N GLU A 49 -13.56 13.90 5.28
CA GLU A 49 -14.94 13.38 5.21
C GLU A 49 -15.27 12.78 3.84
N GLU A 50 -14.72 13.33 2.76
CA GLU A 50 -15.11 12.97 1.38
C GLU A 50 -14.17 11.92 0.77
N PHE A 51 -12.92 11.85 1.21
CA PHE A 51 -11.91 11.00 0.60
C PHE A 51 -10.82 10.56 1.58
N ASP A 52 -10.13 9.48 1.21
CA ASP A 52 -8.79 9.19 1.69
C ASP A 52 -7.81 9.32 0.52
N THR A 53 -6.55 9.67 0.77
CA THR A 53 -5.50 9.68 -0.27
C THR A 53 -4.27 8.90 0.17
N VAL A 54 -3.56 8.38 -0.82
CA VAL A 54 -2.18 7.89 -0.69
C VAL A 54 -1.35 8.64 -1.72
N GLN A 55 -0.30 9.28 -1.25
CA GLN A 55 0.70 9.91 -2.10
C GLN A 55 2.06 9.28 -1.82
N ILE A 56 2.77 8.98 -2.89
CA ILE A 56 4.15 8.50 -2.85
C ILE A 56 4.96 9.53 -3.61
N GLU A 57 6.04 10.01 -3.01
CA GLU A 57 6.99 10.90 -3.67
C GLU A 57 8.39 10.33 -3.49
N VAL A 58 9.19 10.32 -4.55
CA VAL A 58 10.57 9.85 -4.51
C VAL A 58 11.47 10.95 -5.04
N TYR A 59 12.42 11.38 -4.22
CA TYR A 59 13.40 12.41 -4.50
C TYR A 59 14.74 11.74 -4.79
N PHE A 60 15.23 11.89 -6.01
CA PHE A 60 16.51 11.35 -6.44
C PHE A 60 17.61 12.38 -6.23
N TYR A 61 18.64 12.01 -5.48
CA TYR A 61 19.74 12.89 -5.12
C TYR A 61 20.98 12.55 -5.94
N GLY A 62 21.66 13.60 -6.40
CA GLY A 62 22.95 13.48 -7.07
C GLY A 62 24.10 14.01 -6.22
N ILE A 63 25.20 14.32 -6.89
CA ILE A 63 26.39 14.94 -6.30
C ILE A 63 25.98 16.17 -5.47
N GLU A 64 26.55 16.28 -4.26
CA GLU A 64 26.27 17.34 -3.28
C GLU A 64 24.86 17.33 -2.65
N GLY A 65 24.09 16.24 -2.81
CA GLY A 65 22.74 16.13 -2.25
C GLY A 65 21.74 17.03 -2.98
N ILE A 66 22.02 17.38 -4.23
CA ILE A 66 21.12 18.14 -5.09
C ILE A 66 20.07 17.19 -5.65
N THR A 67 18.80 17.47 -5.43
CA THR A 67 17.70 16.74 -6.08
C THR A 67 17.74 16.99 -7.58
N HIS A 68 17.81 15.93 -8.37
CA HIS A 68 17.84 16.02 -9.83
C HIS A 68 16.57 15.48 -10.50
N GLU A 69 15.83 14.60 -9.82
CA GLU A 69 14.53 14.11 -10.26
C GLU A 69 13.57 13.93 -9.08
N VAL A 70 12.28 14.14 -9.33
CA VAL A 70 11.21 13.77 -8.39
C VAL A 70 10.15 12.97 -9.15
N LYS A 71 9.79 11.80 -8.62
CA LYS A 71 8.68 10.98 -9.10
C LYS A 71 7.56 10.99 -8.07
N SER A 72 6.31 11.05 -8.52
CA SER A 72 5.18 11.19 -7.61
C SER A 72 3.92 10.58 -8.20
N GLU A 73 3.18 9.86 -7.36
CA GLU A 73 1.82 9.43 -7.68
C GLU A 73 0.92 9.66 -6.47
N LYS A 74 -0.24 10.28 -6.73
CA LYS A 74 -1.30 10.48 -5.74
C LYS A 74 -2.57 9.78 -6.17
N ILE A 75 -3.06 8.90 -5.31
CA ILE A 75 -4.26 8.11 -5.52
C ILE A 75 -5.32 8.57 -4.53
N ILE A 76 -6.51 8.85 -5.06
CA ILE A 76 -7.65 9.34 -4.29
C ILE A 76 -8.70 8.24 -4.19
N PHE A 77 -9.17 7.99 -2.97
CA PHE A 77 -10.20 7.02 -2.65
C PHE A 77 -11.40 7.78 -2.11
N ASN A 78 -12.36 8.08 -2.98
CA ASN A 78 -13.63 8.70 -2.57
C ASN A 78 -14.37 7.76 -1.62
N LYS A 79 -14.81 8.29 -0.49
CA LYS A 79 -15.64 7.57 0.46
C LYS A 79 -17.07 7.51 -0.10
N SER A 80 -17.61 6.30 -0.24
CA SER A 80 -19.07 6.15 -0.33
C SER A 80 -19.69 6.39 1.04
N GLU A 81 -21.02 6.52 1.14
CA GLU A 81 -21.76 6.64 2.41
C GLU A 81 -21.57 5.46 3.40
N SER A 82 -20.64 4.54 3.13
CA SER A 82 -20.22 3.45 4.02
C SER A 82 -18.96 3.85 4.80
N GLU A 83 -18.83 3.37 6.05
CA GLU A 83 -17.70 3.58 6.99
C GLU A 83 -16.34 2.99 6.53
N ASP A 84 -16.12 2.88 5.23
CA ASP A 84 -14.96 2.22 4.66
C ASP A 84 -13.77 3.16 4.57
N HIS A 85 -12.82 3.00 5.49
CA HIS A 85 -11.59 3.78 5.53
C HIS A 85 -10.44 3.07 4.83
N LEU A 86 -9.60 3.86 4.16
CA LEU A 86 -8.28 3.45 3.72
C LEU A 86 -7.33 3.39 4.92
N LEU A 87 -6.59 2.28 5.04
CA LEU A 87 -5.51 2.15 6.01
C LEU A 87 -4.30 1.53 5.34
N CYS A 88 -3.14 2.19 5.42
CA CYS A 88 -1.87 1.59 5.03
C CYS A 88 -1.21 0.90 6.23
N TYR A 89 -0.95 -0.39 6.08
CA TYR A 89 -0.36 -1.23 7.12
C TYR A 89 1.15 -1.34 6.95
N SER A 90 1.62 -1.30 5.71
CA SER A 90 3.04 -1.45 5.39
C SER A 90 3.45 -0.53 4.24
N PHE A 91 4.51 0.22 4.50
CA PHE A 91 5.27 0.95 3.52
C PHE A 91 6.71 0.58 3.81
N THR A 92 7.25 -0.32 2.99
CA THR A 92 8.57 -0.90 3.21
C THR A 92 9.40 -0.83 1.95
N PHE A 93 10.70 -0.76 2.16
CA PHE A 93 11.68 -0.72 1.09
C PHE A 93 12.80 -1.72 1.36
N SER A 94 13.23 -2.38 0.29
CA SER A 94 14.40 -3.25 0.29
C SER A 94 15.07 -3.21 -1.07
N GLU A 95 16.38 -2.95 -1.10
CA GLU A 95 17.24 -2.93 -2.28
C GLU A 95 16.82 -1.88 -3.32
N ASN A 96 15.95 -2.25 -4.26
CA ASN A 96 15.38 -1.41 -5.33
C ASN A 96 13.84 -1.55 -5.40
N THR A 97 13.21 -2.15 -4.38
CA THR A 97 11.78 -2.47 -4.39
C THR A 97 10.97 -1.66 -3.39
N LEU A 98 9.94 -1.00 -3.91
CA LEU A 98 8.96 -0.24 -3.13
C LEU A 98 7.68 -1.06 -2.94
N ASN A 99 7.34 -1.37 -1.68
CA ASN A 99 6.22 -2.23 -1.33
C ASN A 99 5.15 -1.47 -0.54
N LEU A 100 3.92 -1.52 -1.02
CA LEU A 100 2.77 -0.89 -0.39
C LEU A 100 1.67 -1.90 -0.09
N ILE A 101 1.16 -1.85 1.13
CA ILE A 101 0.04 -2.67 1.57
C ILE A 101 -0.99 -1.79 2.26
N PHE A 102 -2.19 -1.75 1.70
CA PHE A 102 -3.31 -1.00 2.27
C PHE A 102 -4.61 -1.78 2.18
N THR A 103 -5.60 -1.42 3.00
CA THR A 103 -6.94 -2.02 2.99
C THR A 103 -7.97 -0.99 2.63
N LYS A 104 -8.94 -1.40 1.82
CA LYS A 104 -10.15 -0.66 1.48
C LYS A 104 -11.31 -1.64 1.33
N ASN A 105 -12.46 -1.34 1.92
CA ASN A 105 -13.68 -2.18 1.84
C ASN A 105 -13.41 -3.65 2.23
N LYS A 106 -12.60 -3.89 3.27
CA LYS A 106 -12.14 -5.22 3.73
C LYS A 106 -11.31 -6.01 2.71
N ILE A 107 -10.90 -5.39 1.61
CA ILE A 107 -9.95 -5.94 0.64
C ILE A 107 -8.57 -5.33 0.92
N ASN A 108 -7.57 -6.17 1.12
CA ASN A 108 -6.18 -5.73 1.16
C ASN A 108 -5.63 -5.69 -0.26
N TYR A 109 -4.89 -4.65 -0.58
CA TYR A 109 -4.19 -4.45 -1.83
C TYR A 109 -2.69 -4.48 -1.56
N TYR A 110 -1.96 -5.09 -2.48
CA TYR A 110 -0.51 -5.26 -2.38
C TYR A 110 0.12 -4.78 -3.69
N TRP A 111 0.94 -3.74 -3.62
CA TRP A 111 1.66 -3.21 -4.77
C TRP A 111 3.15 -3.33 -4.54
N PHE A 112 3.84 -3.85 -5.53
CA PHE A 112 5.28 -4.04 -5.50
C PHE A 112 5.86 -3.40 -6.75
N PHE A 113 6.62 -2.34 -6.56
CA PHE A 113 7.33 -1.65 -7.62
C PHE A 113 8.82 -1.99 -7.55
N GLU A 114 9.47 -2.11 -8.70
CA GLU A 114 10.93 -2.23 -8.84
C GLU A 114 11.43 -1.01 -9.61
N TYR A 115 12.46 -0.34 -9.09
CA TYR A 115 13.11 0.72 -9.85
C TYR A 115 13.90 0.10 -11.00
N ASN A 116 13.53 0.46 -12.23
CA ASN A 116 14.12 -0.02 -13.47
C ASN A 116 13.98 1.04 -14.58
N ASP A 117 14.98 1.16 -15.45
CA ASP A 117 14.97 2.07 -16.61
C ASP A 117 14.51 3.52 -16.30
N ASN A 118 14.98 4.05 -15.16
CA ASN A 118 14.64 5.37 -14.64
C ASN A 118 13.16 5.54 -14.25
N ASP A 119 12.43 4.49 -13.87
CA ASP A 119 11.10 4.61 -13.24
C ASP A 119 10.81 3.41 -12.32
N PHE A 120 9.76 3.50 -11.52
CA PHE A 120 9.29 2.40 -10.70
C PHE A 120 8.26 1.57 -11.47
N GLU A 121 8.65 0.43 -12.01
CA GLU A 121 7.76 -0.50 -12.71
C GLU A 121 6.95 -1.34 -11.73
N LEU A 122 5.63 -1.40 -11.89
CA LEU A 122 4.78 -2.27 -11.08
C LEU A 122 5.04 -3.74 -11.47
N LEU A 123 5.71 -4.50 -10.61
CA LEU A 123 5.94 -5.92 -10.86
C LEU A 123 4.76 -6.79 -10.46
N TYR A 124 4.18 -6.46 -9.31
CA TYR A 124 3.15 -7.26 -8.69
C TYR A 124 1.98 -6.42 -8.22
N TYR A 125 0.79 -6.89 -8.58
CA TYR A 125 -0.48 -6.37 -8.08
C TYR A 125 -1.24 -7.50 -7.42
N GLY A 126 -1.52 -7.36 -6.13
CA GLY A 126 -2.26 -8.34 -5.35
C GLY A 126 -3.51 -7.75 -4.72
N GLU A 127 -4.50 -8.61 -4.56
CA GLU A 127 -5.69 -8.35 -3.74
C GLU A 127 -5.96 -9.55 -2.85
N SER A 128 -6.36 -9.30 -1.60
CA SER A 128 -6.89 -10.34 -0.73
C SER A 128 -8.22 -9.93 -0.13
N GLU A 129 -9.17 -10.84 -0.16
CA GLU A 129 -10.47 -10.71 0.46
C GLU A 129 -10.63 -11.82 1.50
N ARG A 130 -11.19 -11.47 2.66
CA ARG A 130 -11.56 -12.43 3.69
C ARG A 130 -13.01 -12.23 4.08
N THR A 131 -13.78 -13.30 3.98
CA THR A 131 -15.17 -13.38 4.45
C THR A 131 -15.26 -14.46 5.53
N ASP A 132 -16.47 -14.67 6.06
CA ASP A 132 -16.72 -15.74 7.02
C ASP A 132 -16.63 -17.14 6.39
N ASP A 133 -16.73 -17.23 5.06
CA ASP A 133 -16.81 -18.48 4.30
C ASP A 133 -15.52 -18.82 3.56
N PHE A 134 -14.69 -17.82 3.24
CA PHE A 134 -13.45 -18.04 2.52
C PHE A 134 -12.40 -16.94 2.74
N GLN A 135 -11.16 -17.28 2.41
CA GLN A 135 -10.08 -16.35 2.15
C GLN A 135 -9.64 -16.50 0.69
N LYS A 136 -9.56 -15.39 -0.03
CA LYS A 136 -9.20 -15.37 -1.45
C LYS A 136 -8.03 -14.42 -1.66
N PHE A 137 -7.05 -14.86 -2.43
CA PHE A 137 -5.94 -14.07 -2.91
C PHE A 137 -5.95 -14.07 -4.43
N ARG A 138 -5.85 -12.89 -5.02
CA ARG A 138 -5.56 -12.70 -6.44
C ARG A 138 -4.23 -12.00 -6.55
N TYR A 139 -3.41 -12.48 -7.47
CA TYR A 139 -2.07 -11.96 -7.66
C TYR A 139 -1.72 -11.95 -9.13
N LEU A 140 -1.35 -10.78 -9.62
CA LEU A 140 -0.87 -10.58 -10.96
C LEU A 140 0.63 -10.33 -10.92
N ASN A 141 1.39 -11.24 -11.52
CA ASN A 141 2.80 -11.07 -11.84
C ASN A 141 2.90 -10.49 -13.25
N LEU A 142 3.16 -9.20 -13.33
CA LEU A 142 3.18 -8.47 -14.59
C LEU A 142 4.39 -8.86 -15.45
N LYS A 143 5.56 -9.06 -14.83
CA LYS A 143 6.81 -9.50 -15.49
C LYS A 143 6.68 -10.90 -16.09
N ALA A 144 6.04 -11.82 -15.37
CA ALA A 144 5.83 -13.19 -15.85
C ALA A 144 4.54 -13.37 -16.66
N SER A 145 3.71 -12.33 -16.80
CA SER A 145 2.41 -12.42 -17.49
C SER A 145 1.52 -13.54 -16.93
N LYS A 146 1.43 -13.61 -15.60
CA LYS A 146 0.71 -14.68 -14.88
C LYS A 146 -0.25 -14.11 -13.85
N LEU A 147 -1.48 -14.59 -13.90
CA LEU A 147 -2.48 -14.41 -12.85
C LEU A 147 -2.55 -15.69 -12.01
N ALA A 148 -2.41 -15.56 -10.70
CA ALA A 148 -2.71 -16.62 -9.75
C ALA A 148 -3.93 -16.22 -8.91
N VAL A 149 -4.86 -17.15 -8.76
CA VAL A 149 -6.01 -17.03 -7.85
C VAL A 149 -5.96 -18.21 -6.89
N SER A 150 -5.79 -17.90 -5.62
CA SER A 150 -5.77 -18.87 -4.53
C SER A 150 -6.98 -18.64 -3.62
N GLN A 151 -7.70 -19.70 -3.28
CA GLN A 151 -8.83 -19.65 -2.37
C GLN A 151 -8.73 -20.74 -1.32
N LEU A 152 -8.98 -20.37 -0.07
CA LEU A 152 -9.11 -21.27 1.07
C LEU A 152 -10.54 -21.14 1.59
N LYS A 153 -11.32 -22.21 1.50
CA LYS A 153 -12.66 -22.28 2.09
C LYS A 153 -12.54 -22.48 3.61
N LYS A 154 -13.52 -22.01 4.38
CA LYS A 154 -13.54 -22.03 5.85
C LYS A 154 -13.14 -23.38 6.47
N ASP A 155 -13.65 -24.48 5.91
CA ASP A 155 -13.44 -25.83 6.42
C ASP A 155 -12.35 -26.61 5.66
N ALA A 156 -11.66 -25.95 4.73
CA ALA A 156 -10.55 -26.55 3.99
C ALA A 156 -9.23 -26.34 4.72
N THR A 157 -8.35 -27.34 4.64
CA THR A 157 -6.97 -27.25 5.15
C THR A 157 -5.97 -26.87 4.07
N GLU A 158 -6.40 -26.88 2.81
CA GLU A 158 -5.53 -26.67 1.64
C GLU A 158 -6.07 -25.56 0.75
N TRP A 159 -5.14 -24.84 0.13
CA TRP A 159 -5.43 -23.79 -0.82
C TRP A 159 -5.77 -24.37 -2.20
N GLU A 160 -6.95 -24.05 -2.72
CA GLU A 160 -7.27 -24.26 -4.13
C GLU A 160 -6.61 -23.12 -4.93
N THR A 161 -5.58 -23.43 -5.72
CA THR A 161 -4.86 -22.44 -6.53
C THR A 161 -4.99 -22.72 -8.02
N VAL A 162 -5.40 -21.71 -8.77
CA VAL A 162 -5.43 -21.72 -10.24
C VAL A 162 -4.47 -20.66 -10.75
N SER A 163 -3.61 -21.05 -11.69
CA SER A 163 -2.76 -20.13 -12.44
C SER A 163 -3.27 -20.01 -13.87
N LEU A 164 -3.56 -18.80 -14.30
CA LEU A 164 -4.05 -18.48 -15.63
C LEU A 164 -2.99 -17.65 -16.36
N PRO A 165 -2.79 -17.90 -17.67
CA PRO A 165 -2.03 -16.96 -18.49
C PRO A 165 -2.76 -15.61 -18.49
N PHE A 166 -2.00 -14.53 -18.38
CA PHE A 166 -2.55 -13.18 -18.43
C PHE A 166 -1.69 -12.34 -19.37
N THR A 167 -2.30 -11.76 -20.39
CA THR A 167 -1.55 -10.90 -21.32
C THR A 167 -1.42 -9.52 -20.74
N VAL A 168 -0.20 -9.16 -20.34
CA VAL A 168 0.16 -7.78 -19.99
C VAL A 168 0.53 -7.06 -21.26
N ILE A 169 -0.21 -5.99 -21.58
CA ILE A 169 0.08 -5.15 -22.76
C ILE A 169 1.22 -4.19 -22.44
N THR A 170 1.21 -3.62 -21.23
CA THR A 170 2.22 -2.68 -20.74
C THR A 170 2.33 -2.82 -19.22
N ILE A 171 3.55 -2.78 -18.70
CA ILE A 171 3.80 -2.70 -17.25
C ILE A 171 3.67 -1.22 -16.86
N PRO A 172 2.75 -0.83 -15.98
CA PRO A 172 2.61 0.56 -15.59
C PRO A 172 3.78 0.98 -14.70
N THR A 173 4.30 2.19 -14.91
CA THR A 173 5.24 2.81 -13.99
C THR A 173 4.53 3.63 -12.92
N LEU A 174 5.21 4.01 -11.85
CA LEU A 174 4.62 4.73 -10.72
C LEU A 174 3.85 6.00 -11.17
N ASN A 175 4.46 6.85 -12.00
CA ASN A 175 3.81 8.08 -12.49
C ASN A 175 2.61 7.81 -13.42
N ALA A 176 2.55 6.62 -14.03
CA ALA A 176 1.47 6.20 -14.92
C ALA A 176 0.41 5.34 -14.21
N PHE A 177 0.68 4.88 -13.00
CA PHE A 177 -0.13 3.89 -12.30
C PHE A 177 -1.36 4.53 -11.66
N LYS A 178 -2.57 4.17 -12.12
CA LYS A 178 -3.83 4.71 -11.58
C LYS A 178 -4.52 3.80 -10.56
N GLY A 179 -3.75 3.01 -9.81
CA GLY A 179 -4.23 2.21 -8.68
C GLY A 179 -4.97 0.93 -9.07
N TYR A 180 -6.01 1.03 -9.90
CA TYR A 180 -7.06 0.02 -10.07
C TYR A 180 -7.30 -0.43 -11.51
N GLU A 181 -6.41 -0.07 -12.44
CA GLU A 181 -6.60 -0.41 -13.87
C GLU A 181 -6.39 -1.88 -14.19
N VAL A 182 -6.03 -2.71 -13.20
CA VAL A 182 -5.93 -4.17 -13.37
C VAL A 182 -7.34 -4.76 -13.49
N LYS A 183 -7.85 -4.78 -14.73
CA LYS A 183 -9.06 -5.53 -15.07
C LYS A 183 -8.76 -7.02 -14.93
N TRP A 184 -9.23 -7.61 -13.83
CA TRP A 184 -9.19 -9.04 -13.65
C TRP A 184 -9.91 -9.74 -14.80
N THR A 185 -9.25 -10.72 -15.42
CA THR A 185 -9.92 -11.64 -16.34
C THR A 185 -11.05 -12.34 -15.59
N LYS A 186 -12.25 -12.31 -16.16
CA LYS A 186 -13.41 -13.05 -15.63
C LYS A 186 -13.22 -14.55 -15.79
#